data_AF-A0A645JF05-F1
#
_entry.id   AF-A0A645JF05-F1
#
_cell.length_a   1.000
_cell.length_b   1.000
_cell.length_c   1.000
_cell.angle_alpha   90.00
_cell.angle_beta   90.00
_cell.angle_gamma   90.00
#
_symmetry.space_group_name_H-M   'P 1'
#
loop_
_entity.id
_entity.type
_entity.pdbx_description
1 polymer ?
#
loop_
_entity_poly.entity_id
_entity_poly.type
_entity_poly.pdbx_seq_one_letter_code
_entity_poly.pdbx_strand_id
1 'polypeptide(L)'
;MVDDYDEQKFFFSRTFNGYKRSDRVVVVEITMRRGRSDAMKRALYANIAANLEKDADVAPSDVFVFTHENDYSDWSVGGGKFAMAIAQQVGPDA
;
A
#
# COMPACT_ATOMS: atom_id res chain seq x y z
N MET A 1 -4.52 -8.94 3.46
CA MET A 1 -5.70 -9.67 2.97
C MET A 1 -5.49 -9.88 1.49
N VAL A 2 -5.78 -11.06 0.98
CA VAL A 2 -5.79 -11.33 -0.46
C VAL A 2 -7.17 -11.86 -0.74
N ASP A 3 -7.94 -11.12 -1.54
CA ASP A 3 -9.29 -11.50 -1.92
C ASP A 3 -9.32 -11.69 -3.42
N ASP A 4 -9.77 -12.87 -3.84
CA ASP A 4 -10.00 -13.17 -5.25
C ASP A 4 -11.39 -12.67 -5.64
N TYR A 5 -11.47 -12.05 -6.82
CA TYR A 5 -12.73 -11.62 -7.39
C TYR A 5 -13.05 -12.47 -8.61
N ASP A 6 -14.32 -12.85 -8.72
CA ASP A 6 -14.86 -13.34 -9.99
C ASP A 6 -14.71 -12.23 -11.05
N GLU A 7 -14.24 -12.59 -12.24
CA GLU A 7 -14.00 -11.64 -13.33
C GLU A 7 -15.24 -10.81 -13.68
N GLN A 8 -16.45 -11.37 -13.50
CA GLN A 8 -17.71 -10.67 -13.76
C GLN A 8 -18.13 -9.71 -12.63
N LYS A 9 -17.38 -9.67 -11.52
CA LYS A 9 -17.66 -8.83 -10.35
C LYS A 9 -16.59 -7.78 -10.09
N PHE A 10 -15.49 -7.80 -10.84
CA PHE A 10 -14.39 -6.86 -10.70
C PHE A 10 -14.32 -5.89 -11.88
N PHE A 11 -14.89 -4.69 -11.69
CA PHE A 11 -14.97 -3.67 -12.72
C PHE A 11 -13.88 -2.61 -12.53
N PHE A 12 -13.11 -2.37 -13.58
CA PHE A 12 -12.10 -1.31 -13.61
C PHE A 12 -12.04 -0.67 -15.01
N SER A 13 -11.55 0.57 -15.06
CA SER A 13 -11.29 1.23 -16.34
C SER A 13 -9.99 0.72 -16.96
N ARG A 14 -10.08 0.17 -18.17
CA ARG A 14 -8.91 -0.30 -18.93
C ARG A 14 -7.95 0.82 -19.33
N THR A 15 -8.40 2.08 -19.29
CA THR A 15 -7.68 3.25 -19.83
C THR A 15 -7.44 4.36 -18.81
N PHE A 16 -7.75 4.13 -17.54
CA PHE A 16 -7.57 5.14 -16.51
C PHE A 16 -6.12 5.62 -16.45
N ASN A 17 -5.96 6.95 -16.50
CA ASN A 17 -4.68 7.67 -16.55
C ASN A 17 -3.74 7.23 -17.70
N GLY A 18 -4.30 6.80 -18.83
CA GLY A 18 -3.55 6.53 -20.07
C GLY A 18 -2.89 5.15 -20.17
N TYR A 19 -3.08 4.27 -19.17
CA TYR A 19 -2.59 2.88 -19.23
C TYR A 19 -3.46 2.02 -20.15
N LYS A 20 -2.96 0.85 -20.56
CA LYS A 20 -3.74 -0.18 -21.26
C LYS A 20 -3.74 -1.43 -20.41
N ARG A 21 -4.82 -1.65 -19.66
CA ARG A 21 -4.93 -2.79 -18.75
C ARG A 21 -5.55 -4.01 -19.41
N SER A 22 -4.99 -5.19 -19.09
CA SER A 22 -5.57 -6.49 -19.41
C SER A 22 -6.71 -6.83 -18.44
N ASP A 23 -7.20 -8.08 -18.49
CA ASP A 23 -8.19 -8.62 -17.55
C ASP A 23 -7.57 -9.11 -16.23
N ARG A 24 -6.24 -9.07 -16.10
CA ARG A 24 -5.49 -9.58 -14.94
C ARG A 24 -5.01 -8.48 -13.99
N VAL A 25 -5.83 -7.45 -13.79
CA VAL A 25 -5.49 -6.30 -12.94
C VAL A 25 -5.29 -6.72 -11.49
N VAL A 26 -4.22 -6.21 -10.87
CA VAL A 26 -3.95 -6.37 -9.45
C VAL A 26 -4.00 -5.00 -8.78
N VAL A 27 -4.91 -4.85 -7.82
CA VAL A 27 -5.03 -3.66 -7.00
C VAL A 27 -4.35 -3.92 -5.65
N VAL A 28 -3.38 -3.07 -5.31
CA VAL A 28 -2.64 -3.13 -4.05
C VAL A 28 -3.03 -1.91 -3.21
N GLU A 29 -3.84 -2.16 -2.19
CA GLU A 29 -4.16 -1.18 -1.17
C GLU A 29 -3.23 -1.36 0.05
N ILE A 30 -2.58 -0.28 0.47
CA ILE A 30 -1.66 -0.30 1.60
C ILE A 30 -2.14 0.67 2.68
N THR A 31 -2.56 0.15 3.83
CA THR A 31 -2.71 0.95 5.05
C THR A 31 -1.40 0.95 5.83
N MET A 32 -0.84 2.13 6.08
CA MET A 32 0.42 2.26 6.82
C MET A 32 0.44 3.49 7.71
N ARG A 33 1.31 3.50 8.71
CA ARG A 33 1.60 4.72 9.49
C ARG A 33 2.28 5.76 8.60
N ARG A 34 1.91 7.02 8.80
CA ARG A 34 2.55 8.18 8.15
C ARG A 34 4.04 8.26 8.43
N GLY A 35 4.76 8.99 7.57
CA GLY A 35 6.17 9.34 7.76
C GLY A 35 7.15 8.69 6.78
N ARG A 36 6.66 7.96 5.77
CA ARG A 36 7.50 7.53 4.64
C ARG A 36 7.65 8.67 3.65
N SER A 37 8.89 8.95 3.25
CA SER A 37 9.17 10.00 2.26
C SER A 37 8.69 9.59 0.87
N ASP A 38 8.53 10.57 -0.02
CA ASP A 38 8.18 10.32 -1.42
C ASP A 38 9.18 9.40 -2.12
N ALA A 39 10.48 9.52 -1.80
CA ALA A 39 11.50 8.62 -2.33
C ALA A 39 11.25 7.17 -1.92
N MET A 40 10.88 6.94 -0.66
CA MET A 40 10.54 5.59 -0.17
C MET A 40 9.27 5.06 -0.83
N LYS A 41 8.23 5.88 -0.97
CA LYS A 41 6.97 5.49 -1.62
C LYS A 41 7.20 5.16 -3.10
N ARG A 42 7.99 5.97 -3.83
CA ARG A 42 8.37 5.69 -5.22
C ARG A 42 9.12 4.35 -5.35
N ALA A 43 10.10 4.11 -4.50
CA ALA A 43 10.84 2.85 -4.47
C ALA A 43 9.93 1.66 -4.17
N LEU A 44 9.01 1.81 -3.22
CA LEU A 44 8.02 0.78 -2.89
C LEU A 44 7.16 0.42 -4.11
N TYR A 45 6.57 1.40 -4.79
CA TYR A 45 5.70 1.15 -5.94
C TYR A 45 6.43 0.50 -7.10
N ALA A 46 7.66 0.97 -7.39
CA ALA A 46 8.50 0.39 -8.43
C ALA A 46 8.85 -1.08 -8.13
N ASN A 47 9.21 -1.38 -6.88
CA ASN A 47 9.56 -2.74 -6.47
C ASN A 47 8.35 -3.68 -6.48
N ILE A 48 7.17 -3.22 -6.07
CA ILE A 48 5.93 -4.02 -6.14
C ILE A 48 5.65 -4.42 -7.60
N ALA A 49 5.66 -3.46 -8.53
CA ALA A 49 5.39 -3.74 -9.94
C ALA A 49 6.44 -4.69 -10.55
N ALA A 50 7.73 -4.45 -10.29
CA ALA A 50 8.82 -5.28 -10.80
C ALA A 50 8.77 -6.73 -10.27
N ASN A 51 8.44 -6.90 -8.98
CA ASN A 51 8.33 -8.23 -8.40
C ASN A 51 7.11 -8.99 -8.93
N LEU A 52 5.97 -8.31 -9.13
CA LEU A 52 4.77 -8.93 -9.71
C LEU A 52 4.98 -9.33 -11.18
N GLU A 53 5.69 -8.52 -11.95
CA GLU A 53 6.09 -8.88 -13.31
C GLU A 53 7.00 -10.11 -13.31
N LYS A 54 8.05 -10.09 -12.50
CA LYS A 54 9.06 -11.14 -12.45
C LYS A 54 8.54 -12.48 -11.91
N ASP A 55 7.82 -12.44 -10.80
CA ASP A 55 7.52 -13.63 -10.00
C ASP A 55 6.07 -14.12 -10.22
N ALA A 56 5.19 -13.31 -10.82
CA ALA A 56 3.77 -13.64 -11.02
C ALA A 56 3.24 -13.38 -12.44
N ASP A 57 4.09 -12.95 -13.39
CA ASP A 57 3.71 -12.67 -14.79
C ASP A 57 2.55 -11.66 -14.90
N VAL A 58 2.57 -10.64 -14.03
CA VAL A 58 1.61 -9.52 -14.08
C VAL A 58 2.29 -8.34 -14.74
N ALA A 59 1.75 -7.87 -15.87
CA ALA A 59 2.29 -6.71 -16.56
C ALA A 59 2.28 -5.47 -15.63
N PRO A 60 3.34 -4.65 -15.60
CA PRO A 60 3.37 -3.44 -14.76
C PRO A 60 2.20 -2.47 -15.00
N SER A 61 1.63 -2.44 -16.21
CA SER A 61 0.44 -1.64 -16.53
C SER A 61 -0.83 -2.11 -15.80
N ASP A 62 -0.87 -3.37 -15.39
CA ASP A 62 -1.99 -4.01 -14.68
C ASP A 62 -1.91 -3.84 -13.16
N VAL A 63 -0.83 -3.28 -12.64
CA VAL A 63 -0.65 -3.02 -11.21
C VAL A 63 -1.17 -1.62 -10.86
N PHE A 64 -2.10 -1.53 -9.92
CA PHE A 64 -2.62 -0.28 -9.40
C PHE A 64 -2.37 -0.20 -7.90
N VAL A 65 -1.56 0.76 -7.44
CA VAL A 65 -1.20 0.91 -6.02
C VAL A 65 -1.76 2.22 -5.46
N PHE A 66 -2.39 2.16 -4.30
CA PHE A 66 -2.75 3.34 -3.51
C PHE A 66 -2.57 3.08 -2.02
N THR A 67 -2.47 4.16 -1.25
CA THR A 67 -2.09 4.08 0.17
C THR A 67 -2.99 4.94 1.05
N HIS A 68 -3.35 4.40 2.20
CA HIS A 68 -3.98 5.15 3.30
C HIS A 68 -2.95 5.33 4.42
N GLU A 69 -2.64 6.58 4.76
CA GLU A 69 -1.78 6.88 5.90
C GLU A 69 -2.61 7.18 7.15
N ASN A 70 -2.23 6.57 8.26
CA ASN A 70 -2.79 6.82 9.58
C ASN A 70 -1.69 7.17 10.59
N ASP A 71 -2.04 7.39 11.85
CA ASP A 71 -1.13 7.87 12.88
C ASP A 71 -0.72 6.78 13.89
N TYR A 72 0.19 7.13 14.81
CA TYR A 72 0.70 6.23 15.83
C TYR A 72 -0.39 5.66 16.75
N SER A 73 -1.43 6.46 17.03
CA SER A 73 -2.57 6.10 17.89
C SER A 73 -3.52 5.07 17.28
N ASP A 74 -3.45 4.85 15.97
CA ASP A 74 -4.50 4.15 15.23
C ASP A 74 -4.30 2.64 15.17
N TRP A 75 -3.29 2.14 15.90
CA TRP A 75 -2.91 0.73 15.89
C TRP A 75 -2.95 0.13 17.28
N SER A 76 -3.77 -0.91 17.44
CA SER A 76 -3.55 -1.96 18.42
C SER A 76 -3.24 -3.26 17.66
N VAL A 77 -2.01 -3.75 17.80
CA VAL A 77 -1.56 -4.96 17.09
C VAL A 77 -1.82 -6.25 17.89
N GLY A 78 -2.37 -6.13 19.09
CA GLY A 78 -2.68 -7.24 19.98
C GLY A 78 -2.78 -6.80 21.44
N GLY A 79 -3.53 -7.55 22.24
CA GLY A 79 -3.63 -7.32 23.69
C GLY A 79 -4.30 -6.01 24.13
N GLY A 80 -4.98 -5.31 23.21
CA GLY A 80 -5.75 -4.10 23.53
C GLY A 80 -4.93 -2.88 23.92
N LYS A 81 -3.65 -2.81 23.49
CA LYS A 81 -2.75 -1.69 23.78
C LYS A 81 -2.32 -0.98 22.50
N PHE A 82 -1.94 0.30 22.60
CA PHE A 82 -1.29 0.98 21.49
C PHE A 82 -0.02 0.24 21.06
N ALA A 83 0.14 0.08 19.76
CA ALA A 83 1.32 -0.54 19.17
C ALA A 83 2.59 0.30 19.39
N MET A 84 2.44 1.60 19.63
CA MET A 84 3.52 2.52 19.96
C MET A 84 2.98 3.65 20.85
N ALA A 85 3.68 3.95 21.94
CA ALA A 85 3.42 5.14 22.74
C ALA A 85 4.34 6.27 22.29
N ILE A 86 3.78 7.45 22.02
CA ILE A 86 4.58 8.66 21.82
C ILE A 86 4.97 9.18 23.20
N ALA A 87 6.28 9.27 23.47
CA ALA A 87 6.81 9.85 24.69
C ALA A 87 7.41 11.22 24.39
N GLN A 88 6.94 12.25 25.08
CA GLN A 88 7.57 13.56 25.03
C GLN A 88 8.97 13.47 25.64
N GLN A 89 9.97 13.96 24.91
CA GLN A 89 11.30 14.15 25.47
C GLN A 89 11.29 15.41 26.34
N VAL A 90 11.73 15.29 27.58
CA VAL A 90 11.95 16.44 28.46
C VAL A 90 13.34 17.03 28.18
N GLY A 91 13.46 18.35 28.32
CA GLY A 91 14.76 19.00 28.24
C GLY A 91 15.69 18.52 29.37
N PRO A 92 17.01 18.69 29.21
CA PRO A 92 17.97 18.27 30.23
C PRO A 92 17.83 19.02 31.57
N ASP A 93 17.14 20.16 31.58
CA ASP A 93 16.97 21.06 32.74
C ASP A 93 15.64 20.84 33.49
N ALA A 94 14.89 19.78 33.16
CA ALA A 94 13.62 19.44 33.81
C ALA A 94 13.81 18.70 35.15
#